data_AF-X0UMV1-F1
#
_entry.id   AF-X0UMV1-F1
#
_cell.length_a   1.000
_cell.length_b   1.000
_cell.length_c   1.000
_cell.angle_alpha   90.00
_cell.angle_beta   90.00
_cell.angle_gamma   90.00
#
_symmetry.space_group_name_H-M   'P 1'
#
loop_
_entity.id
_entity.type
_entity.pdbx_description
1 polymer ?
#
loop_
_entity_poly.entity_id
_entity_poly.type
_entity_poly.pdbx_seq_one_letter_code
_entity_poly.pdbx_strand_id
1 'polypeptide(L)'
;FASPITKKLKRQDINDLLKKTSKHLKILENKTILNFDKHDEKIIKNVYKEFKSILGQTGASKTLSLMNPKLFVMWDTKIRGRLRKSLINGIANGEKPEHYLKFLKGINYIIKRYNLENKVDQSSPIAKKIDEYNYVEIIMKSN
;
A
#
# COMPACT_ATOMS: atom_id res chain seq x y z
N PHE A 1 -8.94 4.83 16.78
CA PHE A 1 -8.76 6.25 17.13
C PHE A 1 -8.16 6.99 15.96
N ALA A 2 -8.86 7.98 15.39
CA ALA A 2 -8.31 8.81 14.31
C ALA A 2 -7.21 9.74 14.88
N SER A 3 -6.15 9.98 14.09
CA SER A 3 -5.07 10.90 14.47
C SER A 3 -5.62 12.31 14.75
N PRO A 4 -5.07 13.06 15.73
CA PRO A 4 -5.43 14.46 15.99
C PRO A 4 -5.37 15.35 14.73
N ILE A 5 -4.49 15.02 13.79
CA ILE A 5 -4.33 15.70 12.49
C ILE A 5 -5.61 15.59 11.64
N THR A 6 -6.21 14.39 11.59
CA THR A 6 -7.45 14.13 10.84
C THR A 6 -8.68 14.85 11.40
N LYS A 7 -8.68 15.27 12.67
CA LYS A 7 -9.82 15.98 13.28
C LYS A 7 -9.96 17.44 12.82
N LYS A 8 -8.91 18.02 12.19
CA LYS A 8 -8.93 19.39 11.63
C LYS A 8 -8.89 19.44 10.11
N LEU A 9 -8.99 18.27 9.47
CA LEU A 9 -8.87 18.12 8.02
C LEU A 9 -10.03 18.83 7.30
N LYS A 10 -9.72 19.75 6.41
CA LYS A 10 -10.71 20.44 5.57
C LYS A 10 -10.74 19.81 4.18
N ARG A 11 -11.86 20.00 3.46
CA ARG A 11 -12.00 19.58 2.06
C ARG A 11 -10.91 20.21 1.17
N GLN A 12 -10.50 21.44 1.48
CA GLN A 12 -9.45 22.13 0.72
C GLN A 12 -8.10 21.40 0.82
N ASP A 13 -7.74 20.87 1.99
CA ASP A 13 -6.48 20.12 2.18
C ASP A 13 -6.43 18.89 1.26
N ILE A 14 -7.57 18.22 1.09
CA ILE A 14 -7.71 17.07 0.17
C ILE A 14 -7.59 17.54 -1.29
N ASN A 15 -8.28 18.62 -1.67
CA ASN A 15 -8.21 19.15 -3.03
C ASN A 15 -6.78 19.54 -3.41
N ASP A 16 -6.07 20.21 -2.50
CA ASP A 16 -4.69 20.63 -2.72
C ASP A 16 -3.74 19.44 -2.81
N LEU A 17 -3.93 18.42 -1.96
CA LEU A 17 -3.20 17.16 -2.03
C LEU A 17 -3.40 16.47 -3.39
N LEU A 18 -4.64 16.34 -3.85
CA LEU A 18 -4.96 15.72 -5.13
C LEU A 18 -4.37 16.51 -6.30
N LYS A 19 -4.46 17.85 -6.27
CA LYS A 19 -3.87 18.71 -7.29
C LYS A 19 -2.35 18.54 -7.33
N LYS A 20 -1.68 18.59 -6.17
CA LYS A 20 -0.23 18.45 -6.01
C LYS A 20 0.29 17.09 -6.51
N THR A 21 -0.47 16.02 -6.29
CA THR A 21 -0.06 14.65 -6.60
C THR A 21 -0.60 14.13 -7.93
N SER A 22 -1.49 14.85 -8.60
CA SER A 22 -2.18 14.45 -9.84
C SER A 22 -1.26 13.88 -10.92
N LYS A 23 -0.17 14.57 -11.27
CA LYS A 23 0.79 14.12 -12.29
C LYS A 23 1.44 12.79 -11.90
N HIS A 24 1.85 12.64 -10.65
CA HIS A 24 2.45 11.41 -10.14
C HIS A 24 1.46 10.25 -10.09
N LEU A 25 0.22 10.52 -9.67
CA LEU A 25 -0.85 9.52 -9.65
C LEU A 25 -1.19 9.03 -11.05
N LYS A 26 -1.21 9.93 -12.04
CA LYS A 26 -1.42 9.56 -13.45
C LYS A 26 -0.31 8.64 -13.99
N ILE A 27 0.95 8.88 -13.63
CA ILE A 27 2.06 7.98 -13.99
C ILE A 27 1.85 6.57 -13.39
N LEU A 28 1.34 6.51 -12.16
CA LEU A 28 1.12 5.26 -11.44
C LEU A 28 -0.21 4.57 -11.81
N GLU A 29 -1.09 5.18 -12.59
CA GLU A 29 -2.46 4.69 -12.86
C GLU A 29 -2.48 3.28 -13.49
N ASN A 30 -1.56 3.02 -14.43
CA ASN A 30 -1.44 1.74 -15.11
C ASN A 30 -0.44 0.78 -14.46
N LYS A 31 0.18 1.20 -13.35
CA LYS A 31 1.09 0.36 -12.60
C LYS A 31 0.30 -0.56 -11.66
N THR A 32 0.88 -1.72 -11.38
CA THR A 32 0.34 -2.77 -10.54
C THR A 32 1.41 -3.20 -9.54
N ILE A 33 1.01 -3.92 -8.50
CA ILE A 33 1.93 -4.48 -7.51
C ILE A 33 2.98 -5.38 -8.16
N LEU A 34 2.72 -5.94 -9.34
CA LEU A 34 3.58 -6.89 -10.06
C LEU A 34 4.58 -6.25 -11.03
N ASN A 35 4.26 -5.07 -11.57
CA ASN A 35 4.98 -4.46 -12.71
C ASN A 35 5.59 -3.07 -12.43
N PHE A 36 5.52 -2.56 -11.20
CA PHE A 36 6.20 -1.30 -10.87
C PHE A 36 7.72 -1.49 -10.86
N ASP A 37 8.45 -0.47 -11.30
CA ASP A 37 9.89 -0.46 -11.45
C ASP A 37 10.58 0.58 -10.55
N LYS A 38 11.90 0.71 -10.66
CA LYS A 38 12.73 1.63 -9.85
C LYS A 38 12.35 3.10 -10.02
N HIS A 39 11.86 3.51 -11.19
CA HIS A 39 11.37 4.87 -11.42
C HIS A 39 10.05 5.09 -10.67
N ASP A 40 9.15 4.10 -10.75
CA ASP A 40 7.89 4.12 -10.00
C ASP A 40 8.11 4.14 -8.48
N GLU A 41 9.13 3.45 -7.97
CA GLU A 41 9.47 3.43 -6.53
C GLU A 41 9.67 4.85 -5.97
N LYS A 42 10.34 5.72 -6.73
CA LYS A 42 10.57 7.12 -6.32
C LYS A 42 9.26 7.89 -6.24
N ILE A 43 8.38 7.68 -7.22
CA ILE A 43 7.06 8.33 -7.31
C ILE A 43 6.15 7.83 -6.19
N ILE A 44 6.10 6.52 -5.96
CA ILE A 44 5.33 5.87 -4.88
C ILE A 44 5.71 6.46 -3.53
N LYS A 45 7.02 6.59 -3.23
CA LYS A 45 7.48 7.20 -1.98
C LYS A 45 7.02 8.65 -1.84
N ASN A 46 7.16 9.44 -2.91
CA ASN A 46 6.77 10.84 -2.90
C ASN A 46 5.25 10.99 -2.69
N VAL A 47 4.44 10.27 -3.45
CA VAL A 47 2.98 10.28 -3.30
C VAL A 47 2.58 9.84 -1.89
N TYR A 48 3.11 8.72 -1.40
CA TYR A 48 2.80 8.25 -0.05
C TYR A 48 3.21 9.27 1.02
N LYS A 49 4.37 9.93 0.88
CA LYS A 49 4.81 11.01 1.79
C LYS A 49 3.79 12.14 1.87
N GLU A 50 3.32 12.61 0.71
CA GLU A 50 2.34 13.70 0.61
C GLU A 50 0.98 13.30 1.19
N PHE A 51 0.50 12.09 0.91
CA PHE A 51 -0.76 11.62 1.49
C PHE A 51 -0.64 11.43 3.00
N LYS A 52 0.51 10.92 3.47
CA LYS A 52 0.75 10.64 4.88
C LYS A 52 0.81 11.91 5.72
N SER A 53 1.41 12.99 5.23
CA SER A 53 1.51 14.25 5.99
C SER A 53 0.13 14.80 6.36
N ILE A 54 -0.88 14.51 5.55
CA ILE A 54 -2.25 14.97 5.71
C ILE A 54 -3.14 13.93 6.41
N LEU A 55 -3.09 12.68 5.98
CA LEU A 55 -4.03 11.62 6.39
C LEU A 55 -3.49 10.68 7.46
N GLY A 56 -2.24 10.85 7.84
CA GLY A 56 -1.49 9.83 8.56
C GLY A 56 -1.28 8.58 7.71
N GLN A 57 -0.60 7.60 8.28
CA GLN A 57 -0.11 6.43 7.56
C GLN A 57 -1.21 5.47 7.08
N THR A 58 -2.13 5.08 7.97
CA THR A 58 -3.23 4.19 7.61
C THR A 58 -4.16 4.88 6.61
N GLY A 59 -4.49 6.15 6.86
CA GLY A 59 -5.32 6.97 5.96
C GLY A 59 -4.68 7.12 4.57
N ALA A 60 -3.37 7.37 4.50
CA ALA A 60 -2.65 7.47 3.23
C ALA A 60 -2.71 6.16 2.44
N SER A 61 -2.32 5.04 3.04
CA SER A 61 -2.32 3.75 2.35
C SER A 61 -3.72 3.32 1.89
N LYS A 62 -4.76 3.57 2.71
CA LYS A 62 -6.15 3.25 2.38
C LYS A 62 -6.67 4.13 1.25
N THR A 63 -6.33 5.42 1.26
CA THR A 63 -6.74 6.33 0.18
C THR A 63 -6.06 5.94 -1.13
N LEU A 64 -4.76 5.66 -1.10
CA LEU A 64 -4.02 5.23 -2.28
C LEU A 64 -4.51 3.88 -2.81
N SER A 65 -4.89 2.92 -1.95
CA SER A 65 -5.47 1.64 -2.38
C SER A 65 -6.86 1.80 -3.02
N LEU A 66 -7.60 2.87 -2.69
CA LEU A 66 -8.82 3.22 -3.41
C LEU A 66 -8.54 3.86 -4.76
N MET A 67 -7.47 4.67 -4.87
CA MET A 67 -7.10 5.37 -6.10
C MET A 67 -6.47 4.45 -7.16
N ASN A 68 -5.58 3.54 -6.75
CA ASN A 68 -5.08 2.48 -7.61
C ASN A 68 -5.07 1.14 -6.83
N PRO A 69 -6.18 0.37 -6.89
CA PRO A 69 -6.30 -0.91 -6.19
C PRO A 69 -5.43 -2.02 -6.78
N LYS A 70 -4.82 -1.82 -7.96
CA LYS A 70 -3.90 -2.79 -8.56
C LYS A 70 -2.48 -2.64 -8.03
N LEU A 71 -2.09 -1.45 -7.57
CA LEU A 71 -0.74 -1.15 -7.08
C LEU A 71 -0.67 -1.06 -5.56
N PHE A 72 -1.52 -0.24 -4.95
CA PHE A 72 -1.38 0.10 -3.55
C PHE A 72 -2.10 -0.90 -2.66
N VAL A 73 -1.33 -1.54 -1.79
CA VAL A 73 -1.85 -2.42 -0.74
C VAL A 73 -2.11 -1.59 0.51
N MET A 74 -3.26 -1.78 1.13
CA MET A 74 -3.60 -1.08 2.36
C MET A 74 -2.61 -1.48 3.47
N TRP A 75 -2.11 -0.48 4.19
CA TRP A 75 -1.22 -0.70 5.32
C TRP A 75 -2.03 -1.00 6.58
N ASP A 76 -2.25 -2.28 6.84
CA ASP A 76 -2.86 -2.75 8.07
C ASP A 76 -1.80 -3.08 9.14
N THR A 77 -2.05 -2.66 10.38
CA THR A 77 -1.09 -2.80 11.49
C THR A 77 -0.81 -4.25 11.85
N LYS A 78 -1.81 -5.13 11.76
CA LYS A 78 -1.67 -6.54 12.12
C LYS A 78 -1.01 -7.33 11.00
N ILE A 79 -1.37 -7.09 9.73
CA ILE A 79 -0.68 -7.69 8.58
C ILE A 79 0.80 -7.35 8.64
N ARG A 80 1.13 -6.06 8.82
CA ARG A 80 2.50 -5.60 9.01
C ARG A 80 3.19 -6.32 10.17
N GLY A 81 2.52 -6.42 11.31
CA GLY A 81 3.08 -7.07 12.50
C GLY A 81 3.47 -8.52 12.23
N ARG A 82 2.65 -9.26 11.48
CA ARG A 82 2.95 -10.63 11.04
C ARG A 82 4.09 -10.64 10.02
N LEU A 83 3.96 -9.88 8.94
CA LEU A 83 4.96 -9.80 7.87
C LEU A 83 6.35 -9.42 8.37
N ARG A 84 6.42 -8.44 9.28
CA ARG A 84 7.67 -8.00 9.90
C ARG A 84 8.38 -9.14 10.64
N LYS A 85 7.63 -10.05 11.25
CA LYS A 85 8.17 -11.17 12.03
C LYS A 85 8.60 -12.35 11.15
N SER A 86 7.92 -12.59 10.03
CA SER A 86 8.07 -13.85 9.30
C SER A 86 8.61 -13.73 7.87
N LEU A 87 8.34 -12.63 7.14
CA LEU A 87 8.48 -12.64 5.68
C LEU A 87 9.15 -11.38 5.10
N ILE A 88 9.14 -10.26 5.81
CA ILE A 88 9.73 -9.01 5.33
C ILE A 88 10.48 -8.30 6.45
N ASN A 89 11.79 -8.58 6.55
CA ASN A 89 12.65 -7.98 7.55
C ASN A 89 12.76 -6.46 7.37
N GLY A 90 12.72 -5.71 8.48
CA GLY A 90 12.94 -4.26 8.49
C GLY A 90 11.78 -3.40 7.96
N ILE A 91 10.56 -3.94 7.85
CA ILE A 91 9.36 -3.08 7.81
C ILE A 91 9.13 -2.53 9.22
N ALA A 92 9.49 -1.27 9.45
CA ALA A 92 9.26 -0.62 10.75
C ALA A 92 7.82 -0.06 10.84
N ASN A 93 7.58 0.95 11.68
CA ASN A 93 6.25 1.48 11.96
C ASN A 93 5.60 2.27 10.84
N GLY A 94 6.13 2.29 9.61
CA GLY A 94 5.56 3.09 8.50
C GLY A 94 5.80 4.60 8.65
N GLU A 95 6.66 4.98 9.60
CA GLU A 95 7.09 6.36 9.86
C GLU A 95 7.77 7.03 8.66
N LYS A 96 8.51 6.26 7.87
CA LYS A 96 9.21 6.75 6.68
C LYS A 96 8.54 6.20 5.42
N PRO A 97 8.46 6.96 4.31
CA PRO A 97 7.96 6.45 3.04
C PRO A 97 8.67 5.18 2.55
N GLU A 98 9.95 5.02 2.88
CA GLU A 98 10.75 3.84 2.60
C GLU A 98 10.18 2.57 3.23
N HIS A 99 9.57 2.69 4.41
CA HIS A 99 8.92 1.54 5.06
C HIS A 99 7.69 1.08 4.26
N TYR A 100 6.91 2.02 3.72
CA TYR A 100 5.77 1.71 2.85
C TYR A 100 6.21 1.06 1.54
N LEU A 101 7.23 1.61 0.89
CA LEU A 101 7.80 1.00 -0.30
C LEU A 101 8.32 -0.41 -0.02
N LYS A 102 9.05 -0.61 1.09
CA LYS A 102 9.56 -1.93 1.49
C LYS A 102 8.44 -2.95 1.69
N PHE A 103 7.31 -2.52 2.24
CA PHE A 103 6.11 -3.33 2.35
C PHE A 103 5.57 -3.73 0.98
N LEU A 104 5.36 -2.80 0.04
CA LEU A 104 4.89 -3.13 -1.30
C LEU A 104 5.83 -4.11 -2.03
N LYS A 105 7.15 -3.91 -1.90
CA LYS A 105 8.16 -4.83 -2.47
C LYS A 105 8.09 -6.22 -1.84
N GLY A 106 7.91 -6.31 -0.53
CA GLY A 106 7.77 -7.60 0.12
C GLY A 106 6.45 -8.30 -0.23
N ILE A 107 5.36 -7.54 -0.40
CA ILE A 107 4.11 -8.10 -0.94
C ILE A 107 4.31 -8.62 -2.37
N ASN A 108 4.95 -7.86 -3.27
CA ASN A 108 5.31 -8.34 -4.61
C ASN A 108 6.09 -9.67 -4.54
N TYR A 109 7.10 -9.73 -3.67
CA TYR A 109 7.89 -10.94 -3.47
C TYR A 109 7.03 -12.13 -3.02
N ILE A 110 6.14 -11.91 -2.05
CA ILE A 110 5.23 -12.96 -1.55
C ILE A 110 4.29 -13.46 -2.65
N ILE A 111 3.67 -12.54 -3.40
CA ILE A 111 2.78 -12.91 -4.51
C ILE A 111 3.50 -13.83 -5.49
N LYS A 112 4.71 -13.45 -5.91
CA LYS A 112 5.53 -14.24 -6.84
C LYS A 112 5.97 -15.57 -6.22
N ARG A 113 6.50 -15.55 -4.99
CA ARG A 113 7.07 -16.72 -4.32
C ARG A 113 6.05 -17.84 -4.08
N TYR A 114 4.80 -17.48 -3.81
CA TYR A 114 3.73 -18.45 -3.55
C TYR A 114 2.77 -18.62 -4.74
N ASN A 115 3.06 -17.98 -5.87
CA ASN A 115 2.24 -17.98 -7.09
C ASN A 115 0.77 -17.58 -6.81
N LEU A 116 0.58 -16.56 -5.96
CA LEU A 116 -0.74 -16.19 -5.45
C LEU A 116 -1.68 -15.70 -6.56
N GLU A 117 -1.14 -15.12 -7.62
CA GLU A 117 -1.89 -14.70 -8.79
C GLU A 117 -2.65 -15.84 -9.46
N ASN A 118 -2.20 -17.09 -9.34
CA ASN A 118 -2.88 -18.25 -9.91
C ASN A 118 -3.73 -19.02 -8.89
N LYS A 119 -3.59 -18.71 -7.59
CA LYS A 119 -4.29 -19.39 -6.49
C LYS A 119 -5.49 -18.63 -5.97
N VAL A 120 -5.54 -17.33 -6.23
CA VAL A 120 -6.62 -16.46 -5.79
C VAL A 120 -7.55 -16.22 -6.97
N ASP A 121 -8.86 -16.15 -6.70
CA ASP A 121 -9.87 -15.77 -7.70
C ASP A 121 -9.49 -14.44 -8.40
N GLN A 122 -9.93 -14.23 -9.64
CA GLN A 122 -9.55 -13.05 -10.44
C GLN A 122 -10.60 -11.92 -10.41
N SER A 123 -11.69 -12.06 -9.65
CA SER A 123 -12.77 -11.06 -9.56
C SER A 123 -12.34 -9.67 -9.09
N SER A 124 -11.18 -9.55 -8.42
CA SER A 124 -10.63 -8.27 -8.00
C SER A 124 -9.10 -8.29 -7.91
N PRO A 125 -8.44 -7.12 -8.00
CA PRO A 125 -6.98 -7.05 -8.01
C PRO A 125 -6.34 -7.68 -6.76
N ILE A 126 -5.29 -8.47 -6.97
CA ILE A 126 -4.59 -9.15 -5.87
C ILE A 126 -4.08 -8.19 -4.78
N ALA A 127 -3.64 -6.99 -5.14
CA ALA A 127 -3.19 -5.99 -4.18
C ALA A 127 -4.32 -5.52 -3.24
N LYS A 128 -5.55 -5.43 -3.74
CA LYS A 128 -6.74 -5.12 -2.95
C LYS A 128 -7.14 -6.28 -2.04
N LYS A 129 -6.92 -7.52 -2.49
CA LYS A 129 -7.19 -8.73 -1.71
C LYS A 129 -6.20 -8.97 -0.60
N ILE A 130 -5.06 -8.28 -0.56
CA ILE A 130 -4.11 -8.45 0.52
C ILE A 130 -4.54 -7.54 1.68
N ASP A 131 -5.46 -8.09 2.48
CA ASP A 131 -5.90 -7.56 3.78
C ASP A 131 -5.74 -8.62 4.89
N GLU A 132 -6.10 -8.29 6.14
CA GLU A 132 -5.82 -9.15 7.31
C GLU A 132 -6.42 -10.55 7.16
N TYR A 133 -7.66 -10.61 6.68
CA TYR A 133 -8.42 -11.85 6.58
C TYR A 133 -7.86 -12.73 5.46
N ASN A 134 -7.65 -12.13 4.29
CA ASN A 134 -7.20 -12.84 3.11
C ASN A 134 -5.72 -13.24 3.19
N TYR A 135 -4.84 -12.40 3.73
CA TYR A 135 -3.41 -12.71 3.77
C TYR A 135 -3.09 -13.97 4.58
N VAL A 136 -3.77 -14.14 5.71
CA VAL A 136 -3.57 -15.28 6.62
C VAL A 136 -4.08 -16.56 5.98
N GLU A 137 -5.29 -16.52 5.41
CA GLU A 137 -5.82 -17.67 4.69
C GLU A 137 -4.97 -18.04 3.47
N ILE A 138 -4.56 -17.06 2.68
CA ILE A 138 -3.80 -17.28 1.44
C ILE A 138 -2.45 -17.95 1.72
N ILE A 139 -1.76 -17.52 2.78
CA ILE A 139 -0.45 -18.08 3.14
C ILE A 139 -0.59 -19.41 3.88
N MET A 140 -1.56 -19.57 4.78
CA MET A 140 -1.76 -20.83 5.50
C MET A 140 -2.27 -21.98 4.62
N LYS A 141 -3.03 -21.69 3.56
CA LYS A 141 -3.49 -22.69 2.58
C LYS A 141 -2.46 -22.99 1.47
N SER A 142 -1.34 -22.24 1.44
CA SER A 142 -0.27 -22.40 0.43
C SER A 142 0.95 -23.19 0.94
N ASN A 143 0.93 -23.58 2.21
CA ASN A 143 1.84 -24.56 2.84
C ASN A 143 1.11 -25.90 2.98
#